data_AF-A0A9X2DAQ7-F1
#
_entry.id   AF-A0A9X2DAQ7-F1
#
_cell.length_a   1.000
_cell.length_b   1.000
_cell.length_c   1.000
_cell.angle_alpha   90.00
_cell.angle_beta   90.00
_cell.angle_gamma   90.00
#
_symmetry.space_group_name_H-M   'P 1'
#
loop_
_entity.id
_entity.type
_entity.pdbx_description
1 polymer ?
#
loop_
_entity_poly.entity_id
_entity_poly.type
_entity_poly.pdbx_seq_one_letter_code
_entity_poly.pdbx_strand_id
1 'polypeptide(L)'
;MQWNLRLRAAERGIWKSAELRRMLADAGLEISAGKMSSWWAGTPITMRLDDLDVLCEVLGCTMNDLMSPEPDKVAARRPHAADAVNSDDHPSDSSPSTTPVRPRPGTPRSTPPL
;
A
#
# COMPACT_ATOMS: atom_id res chain seq x y z
N MET A 1 -4.41 -0.85 4.23
CA MET A 1 -3.67 -2.07 4.56
C MET A 1 -4.16 -2.54 5.90
N GLN A 2 -4.75 -3.73 5.92
CA GLN A 2 -5.15 -4.38 7.16
C GLN A 2 -3.91 -4.96 7.83
N TRP A 3 -3.82 -4.82 9.14
CA TRP A 3 -2.69 -5.28 9.95
C TRP A 3 -3.17 -6.26 11.02
N ASN A 4 -2.76 -7.52 10.89
CA ASN A 4 -3.29 -8.65 11.67
C ASN A 4 -2.32 -9.15 12.75
N LEU A 5 -1.30 -8.37 13.12
CA LEU A 5 -0.26 -8.80 14.05
C LEU A 5 -0.80 -9.40 15.35
N ARG A 6 -1.73 -8.70 16.00
CA ARG A 6 -2.31 -9.16 17.28
C ARG A 6 -3.07 -10.47 17.13
N LEU A 7 -3.76 -10.66 16.01
CA LEU A 7 -4.50 -11.88 15.73
C LEU A 7 -3.51 -13.04 15.53
N ARG A 8 -2.49 -12.88 14.68
CA ARG A 8 -1.47 -13.90 14.43
C ARG A 8 -0.64 -14.23 15.66
N ALA A 9 -0.33 -13.23 16.49
CA ALA A 9 0.32 -13.44 17.78
C ALA A 9 -0.57 -14.27 18.72
N ALA A 10 -1.86 -13.95 18.82
CA ALA A 10 -2.80 -14.68 19.68
C ALA A 10 -3.02 -16.14 19.23
N GLU A 11 -3.04 -16.41 17.92
CA GLU A 11 -3.09 -17.78 17.36
C GLU A 11 -1.90 -18.63 17.81
N ARG A 12 -0.75 -18.00 18.14
CA ARG A 12 0.43 -18.64 18.72
C ARG A 12 0.50 -18.58 20.25
N GLY A 13 -0.55 -18.07 20.90
CA GLY A 13 -0.60 -17.92 22.36
C GLY A 13 0.21 -16.72 22.88
N ILE A 14 0.62 -15.79 22.03
CA ILE A 14 1.37 -14.60 22.41
C ILE A 14 0.39 -13.44 22.65
N TRP A 15 0.22 -13.06 23.91
CA TRP A 15 -0.79 -12.07 24.32
C TRP A 15 -0.21 -10.69 24.67
N LYS A 16 1.12 -10.60 24.83
CA LYS A 16 1.80 -9.38 25.27
C LYS A 16 2.81 -8.93 24.21
N SER A 17 2.79 -7.65 23.86
CA SER A 17 3.76 -7.07 22.92
C SER A 17 5.21 -7.23 23.39
N ALA A 18 5.46 -7.16 24.70
CA ALA A 18 6.77 -7.35 25.29
C ALA A 18 7.30 -8.78 25.14
N GLU A 19 6.41 -9.78 25.10
CA GLU A 19 6.78 -11.18 24.86
C GLU A 19 7.18 -11.38 23.41
N LEU A 20 6.36 -10.90 22.46
CA LEU A 20 6.72 -10.93 21.04
C LEU A 20 8.04 -10.20 20.78
N ARG A 21 8.26 -9.04 21.42
CA ARG A 21 9.52 -8.29 21.29
C ARG A 21 10.74 -9.12 21.70
N ARG A 22 10.63 -9.91 22.77
CA ARG A 22 11.71 -10.79 23.21
C ARG A 22 11.97 -11.91 22.21
N MET A 23 10.91 -12.54 21.69
CA MET A 23 11.04 -13.58 20.66
C MET A 23 11.68 -13.03 19.37
N LEU A 24 11.36 -11.80 18.98
CA LEU A 24 12.00 -11.15 17.84
C LEU A 24 13.47 -10.85 18.10
N ALA A 25 13.83 -10.40 19.31
CA ALA A 25 15.21 -10.18 19.71
C ALA A 25 16.03 -11.49 19.69
N ASP A 26 15.45 -12.59 20.19
CA ASP A 26 16.06 -13.92 20.15
C ASP A 26 16.30 -14.40 18.70
N ALA A 27 15.49 -13.93 17.75
CA ALA A 27 15.65 -14.17 16.31
C ALA A 27 16.55 -13.14 15.59
N GLY A 28 17.18 -12.21 16.32
CA GLY A 28 18.09 -11.20 15.78
C GLY A 28 17.45 -9.87 15.37
N LEU A 29 16.17 -9.66 15.66
CA LEU A 29 15.45 -8.42 15.40
C LEU A 29 15.22 -7.61 16.69
N GLU A 30 16.17 -6.72 16.97
CA GLU A 30 16.12 -5.79 18.11
C GLU A 30 15.19 -4.59 17.84
N ILE A 31 14.05 -4.56 18.53
CA ILE A 31 13.03 -3.50 18.39
C ILE A 31 12.88 -2.74 19.71
N SER A 32 12.82 -1.41 19.62
CA SER A 32 12.50 -0.56 20.78
C SER A 32 11.07 -0.83 21.28
N ALA A 33 10.84 -0.65 22.58
CA ALA A 33 9.51 -0.84 23.17
C ALA A 33 8.45 0.05 22.49
N GLY A 34 8.82 1.26 22.08
CA GLY A 34 7.94 2.20 21.37
C GLY A 34 7.55 1.71 19.97
N LYS A 35 8.53 1.25 19.17
CA LYS A 35 8.27 0.70 17.83
C LYS A 35 7.41 -0.56 17.91
N MET A 36 7.70 -1.46 18.85
CA MET A 36 6.87 -2.64 19.10
C MET A 36 5.44 -2.27 19.52
N SER A 37 5.27 -1.28 20.40
CA SER A 37 3.94 -0.84 20.84
C SER A 37 3.14 -0.23 19.70
N SER A 38 3.79 0.53 18.81
CA SER A 38 3.16 1.06 17.59
C SER A 38 2.68 -0.06 16.68
N TRP A 39 3.53 -1.06 16.41
CA TRP A 39 3.15 -2.23 15.62
C TRP A 39 2.03 -3.03 16.29
N TRP A 40 2.04 -3.17 17.60
CA TRP A 40 0.98 -3.88 18.31
C TRP A 40 -0.36 -3.14 18.22
N ALA A 41 -0.35 -1.81 18.31
CA ALA A 41 -1.57 -1.01 18.31
C ALA A 41 -2.21 -0.86 16.92
N GLY A 42 -1.42 -0.88 15.83
CA GLY A 42 -1.96 -0.70 14.50
C GLY A 42 -0.94 -0.82 13.36
N THR A 43 -1.38 -0.47 12.17
CA THR A 43 -0.59 -0.60 10.93
C THR A 43 0.63 0.34 10.97
N PRO A 44 1.85 -0.18 10.82
CA PRO A 44 3.05 0.65 10.76
C PRO A 44 3.05 1.53 9.50
N ILE A 45 3.58 2.76 9.63
CA ILE A 45 3.77 3.68 8.50
C ILE A 45 4.92 3.18 7.61
N THR A 46 6.00 2.71 8.23
CA THR A 46 7.17 2.16 7.55
C THR A 46 7.64 0.90 8.27
N MET A 47 8.11 -0.07 7.49
CA MET A 47 8.68 -1.33 7.96
C MET A 47 9.70 -1.80 6.92
N ARG A 48 10.85 -2.29 7.38
CA ARG A 48 11.85 -2.89 6.49
C ARG A 48 11.40 -4.30 6.11
N LEU A 49 11.72 -4.74 4.90
CA LEU A 49 11.37 -6.09 4.45
C LEU A 49 12.08 -7.16 5.28
N ASP A 50 13.36 -6.94 5.64
CA ASP A 50 14.10 -7.84 6.52
C ASP A 50 13.42 -8.03 7.89
N ASP A 51 12.92 -6.94 8.50
CA ASP A 51 12.18 -7.00 9.77
C ASP A 51 10.89 -7.83 9.61
N LEU A 52 10.24 -7.70 8.45
CA LEU A 52 8.98 -8.38 8.14
C LEU A 52 9.19 -9.88 7.90
N ASP A 53 10.30 -10.27 7.28
CA ASP A 53 10.67 -11.68 7.12
C ASP A 53 10.89 -12.36 8.47
N VAL A 54 11.66 -11.74 9.37
CA VAL A 54 11.87 -12.26 10.73
C VAL A 54 10.55 -12.33 11.51
N LEU A 55 9.69 -11.32 11.37
CA LEU A 55 8.38 -11.32 12.00
C LEU A 55 7.49 -12.47 11.49
N CYS A 56 7.50 -12.73 10.18
CA CYS A 56 6.79 -13.84 9.57
C CYS A 56 7.33 -15.20 10.04
N GLU A 57 8.65 -15.35 10.17
CA GLU A 57 9.28 -16.57 10.71
C GLU A 57 8.90 -16.80 12.18
N VAL A 58 9.04 -15.77 13.03
CA VAL A 58 8.70 -15.80 14.46
C VAL A 58 7.20 -15.95 14.70
N LEU A 59 6.35 -15.63 13.71
CA LEU A 59 4.90 -15.86 13.75
C LEU A 59 4.44 -17.06 12.91
N GLY A 60 5.33 -17.71 12.15
CA GLY A 60 5.04 -18.87 11.31
C GLY A 60 3.87 -18.63 10.36
N CYS A 61 3.79 -17.40 9.84
CA CYS A 61 2.74 -16.97 8.94
C CYS A 61 3.36 -16.32 7.71
N THR A 62 2.58 -16.18 6.64
CA THR A 62 3.04 -15.48 5.45
C THR A 62 2.83 -13.97 5.56
N MET A 63 3.41 -13.21 4.65
CA MET A 63 3.19 -11.77 4.58
C MET A 63 1.70 -11.43 4.39
N ASN A 64 0.96 -12.21 3.60
CA ASN A 64 -0.46 -11.98 3.33
C ASN A 64 -1.34 -12.28 4.56
N ASP A 65 -0.90 -13.17 5.43
CA ASP A 65 -1.56 -13.47 6.71
C ASP A 65 -1.43 -12.32 7.71
N LEU A 66 -0.29 -11.63 7.65
CA LEU A 66 0.07 -10.55 8.56
C LEU A 66 -0.46 -9.19 8.08
N MET A 67 -0.40 -8.94 6.77
CA MET A 67 -0.91 -7.74 6.13
C MET A 67 -1.66 -8.05 4.84
N SER A 68 -2.86 -7.51 4.72
CA SER A 68 -3.71 -7.74 3.54
C SER A 68 -4.13 -6.42 2.88
N PRO A 69 -4.18 -6.38 1.53
CA PRO A 69 -4.70 -5.22 0.83
C PRO A 69 -6.18 -5.02 1.13
N GLU A 70 -6.59 -3.76 1.20
CA GLU A 70 -7.99 -3.37 1.36
C GLU A 70 -8.47 -2.82 0.01
N PRO A 71 -9.08 -3.66 -0.86
CA PRO A 71 -9.31 -3.34 -2.27
C PRO A 71 -10.16 -2.08 -2.45
N ASP A 72 -11.16 -1.85 -1.59
CA ASP A 72 -12.00 -0.66 -1.65
C ASP A 72 -11.21 0.62 -1.36
N LYS A 73 -10.34 0.58 -0.34
CA LYS A 73 -9.45 1.71 -0.01
C LYS A 73 -8.43 1.97 -1.12
N VAL A 74 -8.00 0.91 -1.82
CA VAL A 74 -7.09 1.04 -2.98
C VAL A 74 -7.82 1.61 -4.19
N ALA A 75 -9.05 1.13 -4.46
CA ALA A 75 -9.88 1.61 -5.56
C ALA A 75 -10.21 3.10 -5.41
N ALA A 76 -10.53 3.55 -4.19
CA ALA A 76 -10.78 4.96 -3.89
C ALA A 76 -9.57 5.89 -4.15
N ARG A 77 -8.35 5.35 -4.22
CA ARG A 77 -7.14 6.13 -4.57
C ARG A 77 -6.90 6.22 -6.07
N ARG A 78 -7.58 5.44 -6.90
CA ARG A 78 -7.40 5.51 -8.35
C ARG A 78 -7.89 6.87 -8.82
N PRO A 79 -7.10 7.61 -9.64
CA PRO A 79 -7.62 8.81 -10.26
C PRO A 79 -8.83 8.42 -11.12
N HIS A 80 -9.96 9.07 -10.87
CA HIS A 80 -11.05 9.02 -11.83
C HIS A 80 -10.51 9.63 -13.12
N ALA A 81 -10.46 8.83 -14.19
CA ALA A 81 -10.44 9.43 -15.52
C ALA A 81 -11.68 10.30 -15.57
N ALA A 82 -11.49 11.62 -15.57
CA ALA A 82 -12.57 12.55 -15.88
C ALA A 82 -13.19 12.04 -17.18
N ASP A 83 -14.48 11.74 -17.15
CA ASP A 83 -15.23 11.29 -18.31
C ASP A 83 -14.89 12.21 -19.47
N ALA A 84 -14.06 11.74 -20.40
CA ALA A 84 -13.95 12.31 -21.72
C ALA A 84 -15.26 11.93 -22.41
N VAL A 85 -16.30 12.73 -22.13
CA VAL A 85 -17.57 12.69 -22.81
C VAL A 85 -17.30 13.13 -24.26
N ASN A 86 -16.92 12.18 -25.11
CA ASN A 86 -17.06 12.32 -26.55
C ASN A 86 -18.56 12.20 -26.85
N SER A 87 -19.28 13.31 -26.70
CA SER A 87 -20.55 13.51 -27.38
C SER A 87 -20.27 14.37 -28.60
N ASP A 88 -19.94 13.72 -29.72
CA ASP A 88 -20.13 14.30 -31.04
C ASP A 88 -21.63 14.36 -31.34
N ASP A 89 -22.26 15.50 -31.05
CA ASP A 89 -23.36 16.07 -31.84
C ASP A 89 -23.50 17.57 -31.53
N HIS A 90 -23.34 18.43 -32.54
CA HIS A 90 -23.46 19.90 -32.51
C HIS A 90 -24.87 20.32 -32.99
N PRO A 91 -25.32 21.61 -32.91
CA PRO A 91 -24.83 22.75 -32.13
C PRO A 91 -25.96 23.52 -31.38
N SER A 92 -25.63 24.34 -30.38
CA SER A 92 -26.04 25.77 -30.31
C SER A 92 -25.61 26.45 -29.00
N ASP A 93 -24.79 27.48 -29.21
CA ASP A 93 -24.72 28.77 -28.52
C ASP A 93 -24.52 28.84 -26.99
N SER A 94 -23.30 29.27 -26.61
CA SER A 94 -22.91 30.12 -25.47
C SER A 94 -21.66 29.58 -24.74
N SER A 95 -20.47 30.01 -25.17
CA SER A 95 -19.19 29.69 -24.53
C SER A 95 -18.68 30.84 -23.64
N PRO A 96 -18.16 30.57 -22.43
CA PRO A 96 -16.99 31.25 -21.89
C PRO A 96 -15.73 30.46 -22.26
N SER A 97 -14.79 31.17 -22.88
CA SER A 97 -13.57 30.63 -23.52
C SER A 97 -12.59 29.98 -22.54
N THR A 98 -12.46 28.66 -22.57
CA THR A 98 -11.23 27.96 -22.17
C THR A 98 -10.70 27.23 -23.40
N THR A 99 -9.57 27.68 -23.94
CA THR A 99 -8.97 27.08 -25.14
C THR A 99 -8.33 25.73 -24.79
N PRO A 100 -8.72 24.63 -25.46
CA PRO A 100 -8.05 23.35 -25.25
C PRO A 100 -6.68 23.37 -25.97
N VAL A 101 -5.61 23.13 -25.21
CA VAL A 101 -4.25 22.97 -25.76
C VAL A 101 -4.22 21.68 -26.58
N ARG A 102 -4.09 21.82 -27.91
CA ARG A 102 -3.87 20.70 -28.82
C ARG A 102 -2.48 20.08 -28.58
N PRO A 103 -2.36 18.77 -28.32
CA PRO A 103 -1.05 18.12 -28.33
C PRO A 103 -0.48 18.18 -29.74
N ARG A 104 0.72 18.72 -29.88
CA ARG A 104 1.48 18.68 -31.14
C ARG A 104 1.84 17.22 -31.44
N PRO A 105 1.59 16.70 -32.65
CA PRO A 105 2.12 15.41 -33.06
C PRO A 105 3.65 15.45 -32.99
N GLY A 106 4.22 14.80 -31.99
CA GLY A 106 5.66 14.59 -31.89
C GLY A 106 6.10 13.59 -32.94
N THR A 107 7.22 13.86 -33.59
CA THR A 107 7.95 12.99 -34.52
C THR A 107 8.08 11.57 -33.95
N PRO A 108 7.92 10.49 -34.75
CA PRO A 108 8.00 9.12 -34.23
C PRO A 108 9.35 8.87 -33.57
N ARG A 109 9.32 8.42 -32.30
CA ARG A 109 10.51 7.92 -31.58
C ARG A 109 11.07 6.72 -32.35
N SER A 110 12.37 6.75 -32.64
CA SER A 110 13.10 5.59 -33.17
C SER A 110 12.90 4.37 -32.27
N THR A 111 12.65 3.22 -32.90
CA THR A 111 12.58 1.91 -32.26
C THR A 111 13.93 1.51 -31.64
N PRO A 112 13.92 0.86 -30.46
CA PRO A 112 15.14 0.34 -29.83
C PRO A 112 15.75 -0.83 -30.64
N PRO A 113 17.08 -0.97 -30.66
CA PRO A 113 17.77 -2.01 -31.43
C PRO A 113 17.57 -3.40 -30.81
N LEU A 114 17.53 -4.41 -31.70
CA LEU A 114 17.52 -5.84 -31.37
C LEU A 114 18.85 -6.30 -30.77
#